data_AF-A0A3B9YJH8-F1
#
_entry.id   AF-A0A3B9YJH8-F1
#
_cell.length_a   1.000
_cell.length_b   1.000
_cell.length_c   1.000
_cell.angle_alpha   90.00
_cell.angle_beta   90.00
_cell.angle_gamma   90.00
#
_symmetry.space_group_name_H-M   'P 1'
#
loop_
_entity.id
_entity.type
_entity.pdbx_description
1 polymer ?
#
loop_
_entity_poly.entity_id
_entity_poly.type
_entity_poly.pdbx_seq_one_letter_code
_entity_poly.pdbx_strand_id
1 'polypeptide(L)' 'FPAIDINRTGTRKEELLLSEDELNKVWILRKVLAPLNSVEAMELLHDKILSTKSNKDFLKLMENSSIA' A
#
# COMPACT_ATOMS: atom_id res chain seq x y z
N PHE A 1 12.33 7.91 7.36
CA PHE A 1 11.42 8.98 6.90
C PHE A 1 10.77 8.52 5.60
N PRO A 2 9.51 8.84 5.33
CA PRO A 2 8.55 9.51 6.21
C PRO A 2 8.20 8.67 7.44
N ALA A 3 7.70 9.29 8.51
CA ALA A 3 7.29 8.62 9.75
C ALA A 3 5.76 8.60 9.84
N ILE A 4 5.13 7.82 8.94
CA ILE A 4 3.67 7.74 8.81
C ILE A 4 3.17 6.43 9.39
N ASP A 5 2.11 6.49 10.19
CA ASP A 5 1.40 5.31 10.66
C ASP A 5 0.32 4.90 9.65
N ILE A 6 0.60 3.86 8.88
CA ILE A 6 -0.27 3.39 7.78
C ILE A 6 -1.58 2.80 8.33
N ASN A 7 -1.53 2.13 9.48
CA ASN A 7 -2.68 1.48 10.09
C ASN A 7 -3.69 2.51 10.64
N ARG A 8 -3.20 3.68 11.05
CA ARG A 8 -4.05 4.76 11.58
C ARG A 8 -4.51 5.77 10.53
N THR A 9 -3.90 5.79 9.34
CA THR A 9 -4.24 6.73 8.28
C THR A 9 -5.34 6.17 7.38
N GLY A 10 -6.23 7.06 6.92
CA GLY A 10 -7.31 6.69 5.99
C GLY A 10 -8.10 7.92 5.55
N THR A 11 -8.77 7.80 4.42
CA THR A 11 -9.60 8.87 3.85
C THR A 11 -11.06 8.41 3.82
N ARG A 12 -11.97 9.25 4.32
CA ARG A 12 -13.40 8.95 4.24
C ARG A 12 -13.87 9.05 2.79
N LYS A 13 -14.70 8.10 2.37
CA LYS A 13 -15.23 8.01 1.00
C LYS A 13 -14.13 7.95 -0.07
N GLU A 14 -13.09 7.18 0.18
CA GLU A 14 -11.96 7.05 -0.75
C GLU A 14 -12.34 6.41 -2.10
N GLU A 15 -13.50 5.72 -2.18
CA GLU A 15 -14.09 5.22 -3.42
C GLU A 15 -14.48 6.32 -4.43
N LEU A 16 -14.59 7.57 -4.00
CA LEU A 16 -14.82 8.71 -4.89
C LEU A 16 -13.53 9.30 -5.47
N LEU A 17 -12.37 8.91 -4.92
CA LEU A 17 -11.06 9.46 -5.28
C LEU A 17 -10.21 8.46 -6.08
N LEU A 18 -10.40 7.17 -5.83
CA LEU A 18 -9.66 6.09 -6.45
C LEU A 18 -10.56 5.34 -7.43
N SER A 19 -9.97 4.81 -8.49
CA SER A 19 -10.67 3.83 -9.32
C SER A 19 -10.94 2.54 -8.53
N GLU A 20 -11.94 1.76 -8.94
CA GLU A 20 -12.28 0.50 -8.27
C GLU A 20 -11.09 -0.48 -8.19
N ASP A 21 -10.28 -0.53 -9.25
CA ASP A 21 -9.07 -1.35 -9.31
C ASP A 21 -8.00 -0.88 -8.30
N GLU A 22 -7.72 0.42 -8.27
CA GLU A 22 -6.77 1.00 -7.31
C GLU A 22 -7.24 0.80 -5.86
N LEU A 23 -8.54 0.98 -5.61
CA LEU A 23 -9.13 0.79 -4.29
C LEU A 23 -8.95 -0.64 -3.79
N ASN A 24 -9.23 -1.64 -4.65
CA ASN A 24 -9.02 -3.04 -4.32
C ASN A 24 -7.54 -3.35 -4.00
N LYS A 25 -6.60 -2.78 -4.78
CA LYS A 25 -5.16 -2.94 -4.57
C LYS A 25 -4.70 -2.32 -3.25
N VAL A 26 -5.15 -1.11 -2.93
CA VAL A 26 -4.87 -0.44 -1.66
C VAL A 26 -5.44 -1.23 -0.49
N TRP A 27 -6.61 -1.85 -0.64
CA TRP A 27 -7.20 -2.68 0.41
C TRP A 27 -6.39 -3.95 0.68
N ILE A 28 -5.91 -4.63 -0.38
CA ILE A 28 -5.00 -5.77 -0.25
C ILE A 28 -3.70 -5.35 0.44
N LEU A 29 -3.12 -4.22 0.02
CA LEU A 29 -1.91 -3.66 0.65
C LEU A 29 -2.11 -3.45 2.15
N ARG A 30 -3.23 -2.82 2.54
CA ARG A 30 -3.57 -2.60 3.96
C ARG A 30 -3.72 -3.90 4.73
N LYS A 31 -4.29 -4.95 4.14
CA LYS A 31 -4.39 -6.27 4.78
C LYS A 31 -3.03 -6.92 5.03
N VAL A 32 -2.11 -6.81 4.08
CA VAL A 32 -0.74 -7.32 4.22
C VAL A 32 0.02 -6.58 5.31
N LEU A 33 -0.20 -5.26 5.44
CA LEU A 33 0.48 -4.42 6.42
C LEU A 33 -0.16 -4.46 7.82
N ALA A 34 -1.44 -4.80 7.94
CA ALA A 34 -2.18 -4.84 9.21
C ALA A 34 -1.55 -5.69 10.34
N PRO A 35 -0.97 -6.88 10.09
CA PRO A 35 -0.34 -7.67 11.16
C PRO A 35 1.04 -7.15 11.59
N LEU A 36 1.66 -6.27 10.79
CA LEU A 36 2.99 -5.72 11.08
C LEU A 36 2.90 -4.53 12.04
N ASN A 37 3.96 -4.31 12.82
CA ASN A 37 4.06 -3.07 13.60
C ASN A 37 4.34 -1.87 12.68
N SER A 38 4.11 -0.64 13.17
CA SER A 38 4.21 0.58 12.33
C SER A 38 5.60 0.79 11.72
N VAL A 39 6.67 0.26 12.33
CA VAL A 39 8.04 0.36 11.81
C VAL A 39 8.24 -0.64 10.67
N GLU A 40 7.95 -1.92 10.90
CA GLU A 40 8.05 -2.99 9.92
C GLU A 40 7.18 -2.72 8.68
N ALA A 41 5.95 -2.24 8.89
CA ALA A 41 5.05 -1.88 7.80
C ALA A 41 5.62 -0.76 6.92
N MET A 42 6.25 0.25 7.54
CA MET A 42 6.86 1.36 6.83
C MET A 42 8.14 0.94 6.09
N GLU A 43 8.98 0.10 6.71
CA GLU A 43 10.19 -0.44 6.07
C GLU A 43 9.83 -1.28 4.84
N LEU A 44 8.89 -2.22 4.99
CA LEU A 44 8.44 -3.06 3.88
C LEU A 44 7.83 -2.24 2.75
N LEU A 45 6.97 -1.27 3.07
CA LEU A 45 6.37 -0.40 2.06
C LEU A 45 7.43 0.44 1.34
N HIS A 46 8.36 1.02 2.10
CA HIS A 46 9.42 1.86 1.57
C HIS A 46 10.31 1.10 0.59
N ASP A 47 10.73 -0.11 0.94
CA ASP A 47 11.58 -0.94 0.07
C ASP A 47 10.89 -1.31 -1.24
N LYS A 48 9.59 -1.61 -1.19
CA LYS A 48 8.83 -1.94 -2.40
C LYS A 48 8.59 -0.71 -3.28
N ILE A 49 8.27 0.43 -2.70
CA ILE A 49 8.11 1.68 -3.46
C ILE A 49 9.44 2.05 -4.14
N LEU A 50 10.57 1.97 -3.42
CA LEU A 50 11.90 2.29 -3.97
C LEU A 50 12.33 1.35 -5.10
N SER A 51 11.85 0.11 -5.13
CA SER A 51 12.11 -0.81 -6.24
C SER A 51 11.38 -0.42 -7.55
N THR A 52 10.48 0.56 -7.49
CA THR A 52 9.65 0.98 -8.63
C THR A 52 9.87 2.45 -8.96
N LYS A 53 9.64 2.81 -10.23
CA LYS A 53 9.77 4.20 -10.68
C LYS A 53 8.54 5.04 -10.39
N SER A 54 7.37 4.42 -10.25
CA SER A 54 6.11 5.13 -10.04
C SER A 54 5.12 4.30 -9.23
N ASN A 55 4.18 4.98 -8.56
CA ASN A 55 3.09 4.32 -7.82
C ASN A 55 2.24 3.43 -8.74
N LYS A 56 2.09 3.79 -10.02
CA LYS A 56 1.36 2.97 -10.99
C LYS A 56 2.08 1.65 -11.24
N ASP A 57 3.40 1.66 -11.33
CA ASP A 57 4.19 0.45 -11.51
C ASP A 57 4.16 -0.41 -10.25
N PHE A 58 4.25 0.21 -9.06
CA PHE A 58 4.08 -0.47 -7.78
C PHE A 58 2.73 -1.19 -7.68
N LEU A 59 1.63 -0.48 -7.97
CA LEU A 59 0.28 -1.08 -7.92
C LEU A 59 0.09 -2.19 -8.96
N LYS A 60 0.77 -2.13 -10.11
CA LYS A 60 0.78 -3.24 -11.10
C LYS A 60 1.52 -4.46 -10.61
N LEU A 61 2.63 -4.31 -9.88
CA LEU A 61 3.35 -5.46 -9.31
C LEU A 61 2.46 -6.27 -8.34
N MET A 62 1.45 -5.64 -7.75
CA MET A 62 0.47 -6.31 -6.88
C MET A 62 -0.53 -7.20 -7.64
N GLU A 63 -0.73 -7.02 -8.95
CA GLU A 63 -1.61 -7.89 -9.76
C GLU A 63 -1.08 -9.32 -9.82
N ASN A 64 0.24 -9.48 -9.80
CA ASN A 64 0.90 -10.76 -10.01
C ASN A 64 1.16 -11.50 -8.69
N SER A 65 0.22 -11.53 -7.74
CA SER A 65 0.17 -12.46 -6.57
C SER A 65 1.47 -12.67 -5.75
N SER A 66 2.50 -11.84 -5.89
CA SER A 66 3.87 -12.12 -5.40
C SER A 66 4.19 -11.41 -4.07
N ILE A 67 3.15 -10.98 -3.34
CA ILE A 67 3.27 -10.32 -2.03
C ILE A 67 2.74 -11.24 -0.91
N ALA A 68 2.26 -12.44 -1.27
CA ALA A 68 1.92 -13.51 -0.34
C ALA A 68 3.05 -14.55 -0.28
#